data_AF-A0A2U2S402-F1
#
_entry.id   AF-A0A2U2S402-F1
#
_cell.length_a   1.000
_cell.length_b   1.000
_cell.length_c   1.000
_cell.angle_alpha   90.00
_cell.angle_beta   90.00
_cell.angle_gamma   90.00
#
_symmetry.space_group_name_H-M   'P 1'
#
loop_
_entity.id
_entity.type
_entity.pdbx_description
1 polymer ?
#
loop_
_entity_poly.entity_id
_entity_poly.type
_entity_poly.pdbx_seq_one_letter_code
_entity_poly.pdbx_strand_id
1 'polypeptide(L)'
;MPASLKAPCRSCHSPYLTGKDGICLACLRGSQPIGLRCACGEAAVTVLLDQIGLNGEYAVEIPLCAACLALELETWEEKPLQRPRAGTADKDWQACRRRRTAG
;
A
#
# COMPACT_ATOMS: atom_id res chain seq x y z
N MET A 1 22.87 28.12 -0.44
CA MET A 1 22.71 27.61 0.94
C MET A 1 22.65 26.09 0.84
N PRO A 2 23.66 25.32 1.28
CA PRO A 2 23.55 23.87 1.23
C PRO A 2 22.41 23.48 2.17
N ALA A 3 21.45 22.71 1.67
CA ALA A 3 20.43 22.11 2.52
C ALA A 3 21.17 21.30 3.59
N SER A 4 21.03 21.69 4.85
CA SER A 4 21.63 20.95 5.97
C SER A 4 21.05 19.54 5.92
N LEU A 5 21.84 18.59 5.42
CA LEU A 5 21.43 17.20 5.25
C LEU A 5 21.15 16.67 6.65
N LYS A 6 19.87 16.48 6.99
CA LYS A 6 19.46 15.84 8.24
C LYS A 6 20.21 14.51 8.38
N ALA A 7 20.58 14.14 9.60
CA ALA A 7 21.26 12.88 9.88
C ALA A 7 20.49 11.70 9.24
N PRO A 8 21.16 10.74 8.60
CA PRO A 8 20.51 9.66 7.86
C PRO A 8 19.71 8.73 8.79
N CYS A 9 18.77 7.97 8.23
CA CYS A 9 18.00 7.01 9.00
C CYS A 9 18.90 5.99 9.69
N ARG A 10 18.72 5.77 11.00
CA ARG A 10 19.53 4.83 11.77
C ARG A 10 19.33 3.35 11.39
N SER A 11 18.28 3.04 10.63
CA SER A 11 17.95 1.67 10.22
C SER A 11 18.46 1.33 8.83
N CYS A 12 18.22 2.20 7.83
CA CYS A 12 18.57 1.94 6.43
C CYS A 12 19.59 2.93 5.84
N HIS A 13 20.03 3.93 6.61
CA HIS A 13 20.95 4.99 6.18
C HIS A 13 20.45 5.88 5.03
N SER A 14 19.22 5.70 4.56
CA SER A 14 18.59 6.60 3.60
C SER A 14 18.26 7.97 4.22
N PRO A 15 18.24 9.05 3.41
CA PRO A 15 17.88 10.37 3.89
C PRO A 15 16.41 10.42 4.36
N TYR A 16 16.14 11.24 5.38
CA TYR A 16 14.77 11.58 5.76
C TYR A 16 14.19 12.59 4.76
N LEU A 17 12.94 12.40 4.35
CA LEU A 17 12.20 13.36 3.53
C LEU A 17 11.47 14.39 4.41
N THR A 18 11.03 15.48 3.77
CA THR A 18 10.52 16.70 4.41
C THR A 18 9.29 16.45 5.28
N GLY A 19 9.32 17.03 6.48
CA GLY A 19 8.35 16.95 7.56
C GLY A 19 9.00 17.55 8.81
N LYS A 20 8.21 18.04 9.78
CA LYS A 20 8.74 18.72 10.99
C LYS A 20 9.81 17.85 11.69
N ASP A 21 9.57 16.54 11.74
CA ASP A 21 10.47 15.55 12.34
C ASP A 21 11.29 14.74 11.31
N GLY A 22 10.96 14.82 10.01
CA GLY A 22 11.58 14.01 8.94
C GLY A 22 11.18 12.53 8.97
N ILE A 23 10.75 11.99 7.83
CA ILE A 23 10.28 10.58 7.71
C ILE A 23 11.20 9.82 6.75
N CYS A 24 11.63 8.64 7.15
CA CYS A 24 12.29 7.71 6.25
C CYS A 24 11.20 6.87 5.55
N LEU A 25 11.02 7.00 4.23
CA LEU A 25 9.99 6.23 3.52
C LEU A 25 10.28 4.72 3.46
N ALA A 26 11.56 4.33 3.46
CA ALA A 26 11.94 2.92 3.41
C ALA A 26 11.65 2.19 4.73
N CYS A 27 11.80 2.89 5.86
CA CYS A 27 11.62 2.28 7.19
C CYS A 27 10.36 2.77 7.91
N LEU A 28 9.70 3.79 7.38
CA LEU A 28 8.56 4.48 7.98
C LEU A 28 8.85 4.87 9.44
N ARG A 29 10.04 5.44 9.68
CA ARG A 29 10.51 5.90 10.99
C ARG A 29 10.78 7.40 10.97
N GLY A 30 10.60 8.04 12.12
CA GLY A 30 11.01 9.43 12.36
C GLY A 30 12.52 9.56 12.63
N SER A 31 13.01 10.81 12.68
CA SER A 31 14.37 11.10 13.15
C SER A 31 14.55 10.88 14.66
N GLN A 32 13.48 11.01 15.42
CA GLN A 32 13.43 10.67 16.84
C GLN A 32 13.04 9.19 17.03
N PRO A 33 13.56 8.52 18.08
CA PRO A 33 13.47 7.07 18.25
C PRO A 33 12.08 6.53 18.65
N ILE A 34 11.00 7.29 18.49
CA ILE A 34 9.67 6.87 18.98
C ILE A 34 8.79 6.44 17.81
N GLY A 35 8.66 5.12 17.68
CA GLY A 35 7.61 4.43 16.92
C GLY A 35 7.72 4.47 15.39
N LEU A 36 6.89 3.65 14.75
CA LEU A 36 6.61 3.76 13.32
C LEU A 36 5.79 5.03 13.04
N ARG A 37 5.94 5.55 11.84
CA ARG A 37 5.22 6.71 11.33
C ARG A 37 4.34 6.28 10.17
N CYS A 38 3.14 6.82 10.12
CA CYS A 38 2.31 6.74 8.94
C CYS A 38 3.01 7.47 7.78
N ALA A 39 2.65 7.15 6.53
CA ALA A 39 3.18 7.86 5.36
C ALA A 39 2.90 9.38 5.42
N CYS A 40 1.85 9.82 6.11
CA CYS A 40 1.54 11.23 6.34
C CYS A 40 2.44 11.91 7.40
N GLY A 41 3.24 11.14 8.15
CA GLY A 41 4.18 11.63 9.17
C GLY A 41 3.73 11.56 10.61
N GLU A 42 2.44 11.31 10.84
CA GLU A 42 1.91 11.12 12.19
C GLU A 42 2.36 9.80 12.81
N ALA A 43 2.31 9.72 14.13
CA ALA A 43 2.61 8.48 14.85
C ALA A 43 1.64 7.37 14.44
N ALA A 44 2.20 6.23 14.04
CA ALA A 44 1.39 5.06 13.72
C ALA A 44 0.82 4.46 15.02
N VAL A 45 -0.46 4.12 14.99
CA VAL A 45 -1.17 3.45 16.09
C VAL A 45 -1.37 1.96 15.83
N THR A 46 -1.26 1.55 14.57
CA THR A 46 -1.35 0.15 14.13
C THR A 46 -0.48 -0.10 12.89
N VAL A 47 -0.28 -1.38 12.57
CA VAL A 47 0.32 -1.85 11.32
C VAL A 47 -0.67 -2.76 10.63
N LEU A 48 -1.09 -2.37 9.42
CA LEU A 48 -1.96 -3.14 8.56
C LEU A 48 -1.13 -4.08 7.68
N LEU A 49 -1.57 -5.33 7.56
CA LEU A 49 -1.01 -6.27 6.59
C LEU A 49 -1.87 -6.23 5.33
N ASP A 50 -1.29 -5.81 4.22
CA ASP A 50 -1.97 -5.75 2.94
C ASP A 50 -1.25 -6.60 1.87
N GLN A 51 -1.99 -7.01 0.85
CA GLN A 51 -1.48 -7.77 -0.27
C GLN A 51 -1.54 -6.92 -1.54
N ILE A 52 -0.37 -6.63 -2.11
CA ILE A 52 -0.23 -5.83 -3.32
C ILE A 52 0.22 -6.67 -4.52
N GLY A 53 -0.06 -6.16 -5.73
CA GLY A 53 0.24 -6.82 -7.00
C GLY A 53 -1.00 -7.43 -7.65
N LEU A 54 -0.88 -7.81 -8.94
CA LEU A 54 -2.00 -8.26 -9.78
C LEU A 54 -2.76 -9.47 -9.21
N ASN A 55 -2.16 -10.23 -8.28
CA ASN A 55 -2.79 -11.34 -7.57
C ASN A 55 -2.42 -11.41 -6.07
N GLY A 56 -2.07 -10.27 -5.45
CA GLY A 56 -1.63 -10.26 -4.04
C GLY A 56 -0.29 -10.96 -3.81
N GLU A 57 0.62 -10.90 -4.78
CA GLU A 57 1.89 -11.61 -4.77
C GLU A 57 2.84 -11.17 -3.66
N TYR A 58 2.64 -9.97 -3.10
CA TYR A 58 3.49 -9.40 -2.06
C TYR A 58 2.66 -8.99 -0.86
N ALA A 59 3.01 -9.53 0.31
CA ALA A 59 2.54 -9.00 1.58
C ALA A 59 3.38 -7.79 1.98
N VAL A 60 2.72 -6.70 2.37
CA VAL A 60 3.37 -5.48 2.85
C VAL A 60 2.78 -5.06 4.18
N GLU A 61 3.66 -4.53 5.04
CA GLU A 61 3.30 -3.94 6.33
C GLU A 61 3.13 -2.43 6.16
N ILE A 62 1.94 -1.93 6.43
CA ILE A 62 1.57 -0.51 6.27
C ILE A 62 1.24 0.08 7.64
N PRO A 63 2.15 0.84 8.28
CA PRO A 63 1.86 1.56 9.50
C PRO A 63 0.89 2.72 9.24
N LEU A 64 -0.20 2.78 10.03
CA LEU A 64 -1.25 3.78 9.90
C LEU A 64 -1.42 4.57 11.20
N CYS A 65 -1.61 5.89 11.07
CA CYS A 65 -2.08 6.73 12.18
C CYS A 65 -3.59 6.58 12.35
N ALA A 66 -4.15 7.09 13.45
CA ALA A 66 -5.58 6.95 13.75
C ALA A 66 -6.49 7.49 12.63
N ALA A 67 -6.13 8.64 12.03
CA ALA A 67 -6.92 9.25 10.95
C ALA A 67 -6.87 8.43 9.66
N CYS A 68 -5.69 7.95 9.26
CA CYS A 68 -5.56 7.11 8.06
C CYS A 68 -6.20 5.74 8.26
N LEU A 69 -6.15 5.17 9.47
CA LEU A 69 -6.83 3.92 9.77
C LEU A 69 -8.36 4.05 9.62
N ALA A 70 -8.95 5.16 10.06
CA ALA A 70 -10.38 5.40 9.89
C ALA A 70 -10.78 5.42 8.41
N LEU A 71 -10.00 6.10 7.56
CA LEU A 71 -10.23 6.15 6.11
C LEU A 71 -10.13 4.77 5.45
N GLU A 72 -9.15 3.95 5.84
CA GLU A 72 -9.01 2.58 5.33
C GLU A 72 -10.22 1.72 5.75
N LEU A 73 -10.68 1.83 6.99
CA LEU A 73 -11.85 1.07 7.47
C LEU A 73 -13.14 1.47 6.72
N GLU A 74 -13.35 2.77 6.49
CA GLU A 74 -14.49 3.27 5.72
C GLU A 74 -14.51 2.71 4.28
N THR A 75 -13.35 2.67 3.62
CA THR A 75 -13.23 2.13 2.25
C THR A 75 -13.39 0.61 2.18
N TRP A 76 -13.12 -0.11 3.26
CA TRP A 76 -13.29 -1.57 3.33
C TRP A 76 -14.76 -1.98 3.45
N GLU A 77 -15.59 -1.19 4.13
CA GLU A 77 -17.04 -1.42 4.20
C GLU A 77 -17.72 -1.25 2.84
N GLU A 78 -17.16 -0.44 1.93
CA GLU A 78 -17.69 -0.23 0.59
C GLU A 78 -17.29 -1.30 -0.44
N LYS A 79 -16.42 -2.25 -0.08
CA LYS A 79 -15.96 -3.31 -1.01
C LYS A 79 -16.80 -4.57 -0.82
N PRO A 80 -17.90 -4.79 -1.58
CA PRO A 80 -18.49 -6.11 -1.62
C PRO A 80 -17.43 -7.04 -2.19
N LEU A 81 -17.13 -8.12 -1.48
CA LEU A 81 -16.42 -9.27 -2.00
C LEU A 81 -17.01 -9.61 -3.38
N GLN A 82 -16.37 -9.14 -4.46
CA GLN A 82 -16.63 -9.64 -5.80
C GLN A 82 -16.13 -11.08 -5.79
N ARG A 83 -17.00 -11.99 -5.33
CA ARG A 83 -16.89 -13.41 -5.61
C ARG A 83 -16.73 -13.50 -7.13
N PRO A 84 -15.65 -14.11 -7.66
CA PRO A 84 -15.64 -14.43 -9.07
C PRO A 84 -16.88 -15.28 -9.32
N ARG A 85 -17.79 -14.80 -10.18
CA ARG A 85 -18.90 -15.61 -10.65
C ARG A 85 -18.30 -16.76 -11.44
N ALA A 86 -18.09 -17.89 -10.78
CA ALA A 86 -17.95 -19.17 -11.45
C ALA A 86 -19.23 -19.36 -12.29
N GLY A 87 -19.09 -19.37 -13.62
CA GLY A 87 -20.14 -19.96 -14.46
C GLY A 87 -20.57 -19.25 -15.75
N THR A 88 -19.87 -18.26 -16.32
CA THR A 88 -20.26 -17.76 -17.67
C THR A 88 -19.13 -17.47 -18.67
N ALA A 89 -17.85 -17.46 -18.27
CA ALA A 89 -16.77 -17.09 -19.20
C ALA A 89 -16.38 -18.15 -20.25
N ASP A 90 -16.83 -19.41 -20.11
CA ASP A 90 -16.41 -20.49 -21.00
C ASP A 90 -17.17 -20.50 -22.35
N LYS A 91 -18.43 -20.06 -22.35
CA LYS A 91 -19.26 -20.07 -23.57
C LYS A 91 -18.89 -18.98 -24.56
N ASP A 92 -18.47 -17.81 -24.08
CA ASP A 92 -18.12 -16.67 -24.93
C ASP A 92 -16.77 -16.89 -25.66
N TRP A 93 -15.81 -17.55 -25.02
CA TRP A 93 -14.53 -17.90 -25.68
C TRP A 93 -14.72 -18.93 -26.79
N GLN A 94 -15.52 -19.99 -26.54
CA GLN A 94 -15.80 -21.01 -27.57
C GLN A 94 -16.61 -20.45 -28.75
N ALA A 95 -17.53 -19.51 -28.50
CA ALA A 95 -18.28 -18.82 -29.54
C ALA A 95 -17.40 -17.88 -30.38
N CYS A 96 -16.44 -17.19 -29.77
CA CYS A 96 -15.48 -16.34 -30.48
C CYS A 96 -14.52 -17.18 -31.35
N ARG A 97 -14.05 -18.33 -30.86
CA ARG A 97 -13.13 -19.22 -31.58
C ARG A 97 -13.76 -19.83 -32.84
N ARG A 98 -15.03 -20.25 -32.79
CA ARG A 98 -15.73 -20.84 -33.96
C ARG A 98 -15.96 -19.85 -35.11
N ARG A 99 -16.01 -18.54 -34.83
CA ARG A 99 -16.18 -17.51 -35.86
C ARG A 99 -14.89 -17.18 -36.63
N ARG A 100 -13.70 -17.55 -36.11
CA ARG A 100 -12.41 -17.30 -36.78
C ARG A 100 -11.96 -18.39 -37.76
N THR A 101 -12.58 -19.56 -37.73
CA THR A 101 -12.22 -20.69 -38.60
C THR A 101 -13.16 -20.87 -39.79
N ALA A 102 -14.13 -19.97 -39.96
CA ALA A 102 -15.14 -20.02 -41.02
C ALA A 102 -15.07 -18.81 -41.98
N GLY A 103 -13.90 -18.13 -42.03
CA GLY A 103 -13.59 -17.08 -43.00
C GLY A 103 -12.38 -17.45 -43.82
#